data_AF-A0A226GSD4-F1
#
_entry.id   AF-A0A226GSD4-F1
#
_cell.length_a   1.000
_cell.length_b   1.000
_cell.length_c   1.000
_cell.angle_alpha   90.00
_cell.angle_beta   90.00
_cell.angle_gamma   90.00
#
_symmetry.space_group_name_H-M   'P 1'
#
loop_
_entity.id
_entity.type
_entity.pdbx_description
1 polymer ?
#
loop_
_entity_poly.entity_id
_entity_poly.type
_entity_poly.pdbx_seq_one_letter_code
_entity_poly.pdbx_strand_id
1 'polypeptide(L)'
;MKKKIYSGLGVLVILVSVYCYWQNRYVELRPVILKEYEQPIIFFDNQLYKSAEPNEVPANYYKNIDYVIDRSVEDYIKRDGKIYVRYKLMNDLNLIWNYTL
;
A
#
# COMPACT_ATOMS: atom_id res chain seq x y z
N MET A 1 -16.18 33.56 20.74
CA MET A 1 -14.91 32.79 20.60
C MET A 1 -15.10 31.29 20.76
N LYS A 2 -15.81 30.82 21.81
CA LYS A 2 -16.08 29.37 22.03
C LYS A 2 -16.68 28.62 20.83
N LYS A 3 -17.73 29.14 20.18
CA LYS A 3 -18.33 28.52 18.96
C LYS A 3 -17.34 28.32 17.80
N LYS A 4 -16.39 29.26 17.61
CA LYS A 4 -15.36 29.15 16.55
C LYS A 4 -14.35 28.04 16.86
N ILE A 5 -13.98 27.90 18.14
CA ILE A 5 -13.08 26.83 18.61
C ILE A 5 -13.73 25.45 18.44
N TYR A 6 -15.01 25.30 18.83
CA TYR A 6 -15.74 24.05 18.63
C TYR A 6 -15.92 23.70 17.16
N SER A 7 -16.15 24.69 16.29
CA SER A 7 -16.19 24.47 14.83
C SER A 7 -14.85 23.96 14.30
N GLY A 8 -13.74 24.58 14.70
CA GLY A 8 -12.40 24.14 14.30
C GLY A 8 -12.06 22.73 14.78
N LEU A 9 -12.40 22.40 16.03
CA LEU A 9 -12.25 21.04 16.57
C LEU A 9 -13.11 20.01 15.81
N GLY A 10 -14.36 20.36 15.48
CA GLY A 10 -15.23 19.50 14.69
C GLY A 10 -14.65 19.17 13.33
N VAL A 11 -14.12 20.17 12.61
CA VAL A 11 -13.44 19.96 11.32
C VAL A 11 -12.21 19.07 11.48
N LEU A 12 -11.41 19.29 12.53
CA LEU A 12 -10.20 18.50 12.77
C LEU A 12 -10.55 17.03 13.05
N VAL A 13 -11.58 16.75 13.84
CA VAL A 13 -12.07 15.39 14.10
C VAL A 13 -12.52 14.71 12.80
N ILE A 14 -13.23 15.43 11.92
CA ILE A 14 -13.66 14.90 10.63
C ILE A 14 -12.43 14.57 9.76
N LEU A 15 -11.47 15.48 9.65
CA LEU A 15 -10.25 15.27 8.86
C LEU A 15 -9.45 14.06 9.36
N VAL A 16 -9.26 13.95 10.67
CA VAL A 16 -8.55 12.81 11.28
C VAL A 16 -9.34 11.52 11.04
N SER A 17 -10.67 11.53 11.17
CA SER A 17 -11.51 10.35 10.93
C SER A 17 -11.42 9.89 9.47
N VAL A 18 -11.48 10.82 8.51
CA VAL A 18 -11.32 10.54 7.09
C VAL A 18 -9.93 9.96 6.81
N TYR A 19 -8.89 10.54 7.39
CA TYR A 19 -7.52 10.04 7.26
C TYR A 19 -7.38 8.61 7.81
N CYS A 20 -7.85 8.36 9.04
CA CYS A 20 -7.81 7.05 9.67
C CYS A 20 -8.61 6.01 8.88
N TYR A 21 -9.78 6.38 8.35
CA TYR A 21 -10.57 5.51 7.48
C TYR A 21 -9.80 5.18 6.19
N TRP A 22 -9.22 6.19 5.55
CA TRP A 22 -8.48 6.03 4.31
C TRP A 22 -7.29 5.07 4.47
N GLN A 23 -6.51 5.23 5.54
CA GLN A 23 -5.33 4.40 5.81
C GLN A 23 -5.66 2.93 6.13
N ASN A 24 -6.83 2.66 6.72
CA ASN A 24 -7.24 1.31 7.13
C ASN A 24 -8.11 0.59 6.10
N ARG A 25 -8.46 1.23 4.98
CA ARG A 25 -9.20 0.59 3.90
C ARG A 25 -8.32 -0.47 3.22
N TYR A 26 -8.91 -1.63 2.93
CA TYR A 26 -8.26 -2.68 2.16
C TYR A 26 -8.23 -2.34 0.66
N VAL A 27 -7.07 -2.49 0.05
CA VAL A 27 -6.80 -2.26 -1.36
C VAL A 27 -6.04 -3.45 -1.94
N GLU A 28 -6.23 -3.72 -3.22
CA GLU A 28 -5.53 -4.81 -3.93
C GLU A 28 -4.02 -4.57 -3.85
N LEU A 29 -3.27 -5.54 -3.34
CA LEU A 29 -1.81 -5.50 -3.27
C LEU A 29 -1.23 -5.54 -4.69
N ARG A 30 -0.41 -4.57 -5.04
CA ARG A 30 0.21 -4.50 -6.36
C ARG A 30 1.73 -4.60 -6.21
N PRO A 31 2.41 -5.31 -7.12
CA PRO A 31 3.86 -5.37 -7.11
C PRO A 31 4.44 -3.98 -7.28
N VAL A 32 5.64 -3.81 -6.74
CA VAL A 32 6.46 -2.64 -7.00
C VAL A 32 7.31 -2.93 -8.23
N ILE A 33 7.25 -2.04 -9.23
CA ILE A 33 8.01 -2.14 -10.47
C ILE A 33 8.90 -0.91 -10.63
N LEU A 34 10.01 -1.07 -11.34
CA LEU A 34 10.88 0.06 -11.66
C LEU A 34 10.10 1.10 -12.48
N LYS A 35 10.27 2.37 -12.12
CA LYS A 35 10.06 3.45 -13.08
C LYS A 35 11.20 3.37 -14.08
N GLU A 36 10.89 3.55 -15.36
CA GLU A 36 11.84 3.46 -16.48
C GLU A 36 13.19 4.12 -16.11
N TYR A 37 14.19 3.28 -15.81
CA TYR A 37 15.54 3.72 -15.47
C TYR A 37 16.53 2.78 -16.15
N GLU A 38 17.49 3.36 -16.87
CA GLU A 38 18.49 2.66 -17.67
C GLU A 38 19.66 2.09 -16.83
N GLN A 39 19.63 2.25 -15.50
CA GLN A 39 20.74 1.87 -14.63
C GLN A 39 20.41 0.65 -13.76
N PRO A 40 21.37 -0.30 -13.60
CA PRO A 40 21.18 -1.46 -12.74
C PRO A 40 21.03 -1.01 -11.28
N ILE A 41 19.90 -1.37 -10.68
CA ILE A 41 19.59 -0.96 -9.30
C ILE A 41 20.35 -1.87 -8.32
N ILE A 42 21.19 -1.24 -7.50
CA ILE A 42 21.99 -1.87 -6.42
C ILE A 42 21.38 -1.69 -5.03
N PHE A 43 20.33 -0.87 -4.86
CA PHE A 43 19.63 -0.62 -3.59
C PHE A 43 18.19 -0.13 -3.82
N PHE A 44 17.29 -0.34 -2.85
CA PHE A 44 15.90 0.12 -2.95
C PHE A 44 15.76 1.61 -2.62
N ASP A 45 15.19 2.40 -3.56
CA ASP A 45 14.86 3.82 -3.37
C ASP A 45 13.42 4.08 -3.85
N ASN A 46 12.54 4.53 -2.96
CA ASN A 46 11.14 4.87 -3.24
C ASN A 46 10.94 5.76 -4.48
N GLN A 47 11.93 6.59 -4.84
CA GLN A 47 11.85 7.45 -6.01
C GLN A 47 11.95 6.66 -7.32
N LEU A 48 12.70 5.55 -7.34
CA LEU A 48 12.96 4.71 -8.51
C LEU A 48 11.83 3.72 -8.82
N TYR A 49 10.90 3.55 -7.90
CA TYR A 49 9.86 2.53 -8.01
C TYR A 49 8.45 3.12 -8.00
N LYS A 50 7.52 2.43 -8.66
CA LYS A 50 6.07 2.71 -8.62
C LYS A 50 5.31 1.42 -8.33
N SER A 51 4.10 1.54 -7.78
CA SER A 51 3.16 0.42 -7.78
C SER A 51 2.73 0.13 -9.22
N ALA A 52 2.70 -1.14 -9.59
CA ALA A 52 2.23 -1.58 -10.90
C ALA A 52 0.77 -1.17 -11.16
N GLU A 53 0.47 -0.84 -12.40
CA GLU A 53 -0.89 -0.75 -12.89
C GLU A 53 -1.53 -2.15 -13.03
N PRO A 54 -2.87 -2.28 -13.05
CA PRO A 54 -3.52 -3.59 -13.09
C PRO A 54 -3.11 -4.50 -14.27
N ASN A 55 -2.75 -3.90 -15.41
CA ASN A 55 -2.24 -4.57 -16.60
C ASN A 55 -0.75 -4.92 -16.52
N GLU A 56 0.01 -4.28 -15.63
CA GLU A 56 1.45 -4.53 -15.39
C GLU A 56 1.67 -5.65 -14.35
N VAL A 57 0.61 -6.11 -13.65
CA VAL A 57 0.71 -7.18 -12.64
C VAL A 57 0.90 -8.54 -13.33
N PRO A 58 1.98 -9.28 -13.05
CA PRO A 58 2.18 -10.62 -13.59
C PRO A 58 1.04 -11.57 -13.17
N ALA A 59 0.57 -12.43 -14.09
CA ALA A 59 -0.54 -13.36 -13.82
C ALA A 59 -0.31 -14.29 -12.61
N ASN A 60 0.94 -14.67 -12.34
CA ASN A 60 1.31 -15.55 -11.22
C ASN A 60 1.73 -14.80 -9.95
N TYR A 61 1.63 -13.46 -9.93
CA TYR A 61 2.13 -12.63 -8.84
C TYR A 61 1.60 -13.06 -7.46
N TYR A 62 0.27 -13.13 -7.32
CA TYR A 62 -0.37 -13.49 -6.05
C TYR A 62 -0.03 -14.91 -5.59
N LYS A 63 0.18 -15.84 -6.52
CA LYS A 63 0.60 -17.21 -6.20
C LYS A 63 2.03 -17.25 -5.66
N ASN A 64 2.92 -16.41 -6.20
CA ASN A 64 4.32 -16.39 -5.80
C ASN A 64 4.52 -15.76 -4.42
N ILE A 65 3.76 -14.71 -4.10
CA ILE A 65 3.87 -13.99 -2.82
C ILE A 65 3.01 -14.58 -1.70
N ASP A 66 2.11 -15.52 -2.01
CA ASP A 66 1.16 -16.12 -1.05
C ASP A 66 1.88 -16.61 0.21
N TYR A 67 2.95 -17.37 0.02
CA TYR A 67 3.77 -17.91 1.10
C TYR A 67 4.50 -16.83 1.91
N VAL A 68 4.91 -15.74 1.27
CA VAL A 68 5.61 -14.64 1.92
C VAL A 68 4.63 -13.84 2.77
N ILE A 69 3.44 -13.56 2.25
CA ILE A 69 2.39 -12.81 2.93
C ILE A 69 1.78 -13.61 4.08
N ASP A 70 1.57 -14.92 3.92
CA ASP A 70 1.12 -15.83 4.98
C ASP A 70 2.04 -15.80 6.22
N ARG A 71 3.31 -15.43 6.02
CA ARG A 71 4.33 -15.32 7.07
C ARG A 71 4.61 -13.90 7.51
N SER A 72 3.99 -12.92 6.86
CA SER A 72 4.07 -11.54 7.29
C SER A 72 3.25 -11.34 8.58
N VAL A 73 3.63 -10.35 9.37
CA VAL A 73 2.88 -9.95 10.58
C VAL A 73 1.65 -9.10 10.20
N GLU A 74 1.48 -8.80 8.92
CA GLU A 74 0.51 -7.82 8.43
C GLU A 74 -0.81 -8.49 8.04
N ASP A 75 -1.92 -7.88 8.45
CA ASP A 75 -3.25 -8.36 8.12
C ASP A 75 -3.53 -8.22 6.61
N TYR A 76 -4.00 -9.31 6.00
CA TYR A 76 -4.42 -9.33 4.60
C TYR A 76 -5.75 -10.07 4.41
N ILE A 77 -6.40 -9.82 3.28
CA ILE A 77 -7.63 -10.50 2.86
C ILE A 77 -7.37 -11.12 1.49
N LYS A 78 -7.69 -12.40 1.33
CA LYS A 78 -7.66 -13.08 0.03
C LYS A 78 -9.07 -13.13 -0.56
N ARG A 79 -9.23 -12.61 -1.78
CA ARG A 79 -10.52 -12.62 -2.50
C ARG A 79 -10.25 -12.79 -4.00
N ASP A 80 -10.97 -13.70 -4.65
CA ASP A 80 -10.87 -13.97 -6.09
C ASP A 80 -9.43 -14.25 -6.58
N GLY A 81 -8.64 -14.95 -5.75
CA GLY A 81 -7.23 -15.25 -6.05
C GLY A 81 -6.27 -14.06 -5.93
N LYS A 82 -6.78 -12.89 -5.52
CA LYS A 82 -6.00 -11.67 -5.26
C LYS A 82 -5.81 -11.46 -3.78
N ILE A 83 -4.76 -10.72 -3.43
CA ILE A 83 -4.43 -10.36 -2.05
C ILE A 83 -4.72 -8.88 -1.85
N TYR A 84 -5.41 -8.54 -0.76
CA TYR A 84 -5.76 -7.19 -0.37
C TYR A 84 -5.11 -6.86 0.97
N VAL A 85 -4.47 -5.71 1.07
CA VAL A 85 -3.78 -5.22 2.27
C VAL A 85 -4.32 -3.85 2.66
N ARG A 86 -4.05 -3.38 3.88
CA ARG A 86 -4.44 -2.01 4.28
C ARG A 86 -3.67 -0.98 3.46
N TYR A 87 -4.34 0.13 3.09
CA TYR A 87 -3.76 1.20 2.27
C TYR A 87 -2.44 1.75 2.84
N LYS A 88 -2.31 1.82 4.17
CA LYS A 88 -1.04 2.23 4.82
C LYS A 88 0.16 1.39 4.37
N LEU A 89 -0.03 0.09 4.13
CA LEU A 89 1.02 -0.83 3.72
C LEU A 89 1.41 -0.62 2.25
N MET A 90 0.43 -0.27 1.41
CA MET A 90 0.66 0.08 0.02
C MET A 90 1.57 1.31 -0.14
N ASN A 91 1.54 2.24 0.82
CA ASN A 91 2.41 3.42 0.81
C ASN A 91 3.86 3.11 1.20
N ASP A 92 4.12 1.93 1.79
CA ASP A 92 5.47 1.48 2.13
C ASP A 92 6.00 0.58 1.02
N LEU A 93 6.51 1.21 -0.05
CA LEU A 93 7.02 0.49 -1.22
C LEU A 93 8.19 -0.43 -0.86
N ASN A 94 8.96 -0.13 0.19
CA ASN A 94 10.07 -0.96 0.65
C ASN A 94 9.54 -2.27 1.25
N LEU A 95 8.49 -2.19 2.07
CA LEU A 95 7.86 -3.38 2.62
C LEU A 95 7.28 -4.27 1.51
N ILE A 96 6.62 -3.67 0.51
CA ILE A 96 6.08 -4.44 -0.63
C ILE A 96 7.21 -5.06 -1.45
N TRP A 97 8.29 -4.32 -1.71
CA TRP A 97 9.45 -4.85 -2.44
C TRP A 97 10.05 -6.07 -1.76
N ASN A 98 10.15 -6.05 -0.42
CA ASN A 98 10.60 -7.21 0.36
C ASN A 98 9.66 -8.42 0.27
N TYR A 99 8.37 -8.23 -0.04
CA TYR A 99 7.46 -9.36 -0.29
C TYR A 99 7.59 -9.94 -1.71
N THR A 100 8.26 -9.22 -2.60
CA THR A 100 8.43 -9.62 -4.01
C THR A 100 9.81 -10.20 -4.34
N LEU A 101 10.75 -10.16 -3.39
CA LEU A 101 12.05 -10.85 -3.43
C LEU A 101 11.91 -12.33 -3.05
#